data_AF-A0A660Y659-F1
#
_entry.id   AF-A0A660Y659-F1
#
_cell.length_a   1.000
_cell.length_b   1.000
_cell.length_c   1.000
_cell.angle_alpha   90.00
_cell.angle_beta   90.00
_cell.angle_gamma   90.00
#
_symmetry.space_group_name_H-M   'P 1'
#
loop_
_entity.id
_entity.type
_entity.pdbx_description
1 polymer ?
#
loop_
_entity_poly.entity_id
_entity_poly.type
_entity_poly.pdbx_seq_one_letter_code
_entity_poly.pdbx_strand_id
1 'polypeptide(L)'
;MQFGFTDVLGDHHLLFLLGYSGQVGKEFLKRVNFASAYADLSHRLHYSLGAFHLSDRYYDLDEGWVMDRRYGGEISLVYPLSRFRRVEADLLLRRSHRRWLGEEEGREALLLSGFLGYVLDTSLWGPVGPIDGRRYSLLLGYTLDPISQDTYYAIGLLDLRHYIRISRRVSFALRLLGAWSEGKEPWRFYMGGSWTFRGYPWGTFR
;
A
#
# COMPACT_ATOMS: atom_id res chain seq x y z
N MET A 1 -18.02 2.89 0.31
CA MET A 1 -18.32 3.96 1.28
C MET A 1 -17.24 3.96 2.35
N GLN A 2 -16.81 5.14 2.78
CA GLN A 2 -15.83 5.31 3.83
C GLN A 2 -16.39 6.29 4.86
N PHE A 3 -16.28 5.94 6.14
CA PHE A 3 -16.71 6.77 7.26
C PHE A 3 -15.51 7.01 8.17
N GLY A 4 -15.40 8.23 8.69
CA GLY A 4 -14.33 8.63 9.59
C GLY A 4 -14.92 9.47 10.73
N PHE A 5 -14.57 9.10 11.95
CA PHE A 5 -14.91 9.85 13.14
C PHE A 5 -13.63 10.28 13.83
N THR A 6 -13.65 11.47 14.43
CA THR A 6 -12.53 11.99 15.19
C THR A 6 -13.03 12.72 16.41
N ASP A 7 -12.20 12.78 17.44
CA ASP A 7 -12.48 13.57 18.63
C ASP A 7 -12.26 15.07 18.36
N VAL A 8 -12.47 15.90 19.38
CA VAL A 8 -12.38 17.37 19.24
C VAL A 8 -10.94 17.84 19.00
N LEU A 9 -9.95 17.13 19.56
CA LEU A 9 -8.54 17.50 19.41
C LEU A 9 -7.92 16.94 18.12
N GLY A 10 -8.56 15.95 17.50
CA GLY A 10 -8.06 15.29 16.30
C GLY A 10 -6.95 14.29 16.58
N ASP A 11 -6.87 13.79 17.82
CA ASP A 11 -5.86 12.83 18.25
C ASP A 11 -6.33 11.39 18.03
N HIS A 12 -7.65 11.15 18.11
CA HIS A 12 -8.24 9.83 17.96
C HIS A 12 -9.06 9.75 16.68
N HIS A 13 -8.82 8.71 15.88
CA HIS A 13 -9.54 8.48 14.64
C HIS A 13 -10.12 7.07 14.59
N LEU A 14 -11.40 6.98 14.22
CA LEU A 14 -12.08 5.73 13.90
C LEU A 14 -12.46 5.75 12.43
N LEU A 15 -11.95 4.78 11.67
CA LEU A 15 -12.15 4.67 10.24
C LEU A 15 -12.90 3.38 9.94
N PHE A 16 -13.92 3.48 9.09
CA PHE A 16 -14.66 2.34 8.59
C PHE A 16 -14.72 2.40 7.07
N LEU A 17 -14.46 1.26 6.43
CA LEU A 17 -14.62 1.07 5.00
C LEU A 17 -15.66 -0.02 4.78
N LEU A 18 -16.67 0.29 3.99
CA LEU A 18 -17.74 -0.63 3.61
C LEU A 18 -17.89 -0.60 2.09
N GLY A 19 -17.76 -1.75 1.48
CA GLY A 19 -17.86 -1.92 0.04
C GLY A 19 -18.50 -3.25 -0.31
N TYR A 20 -18.88 -3.37 -1.58
CA TYR A 20 -19.42 -4.60 -2.12
C TYR A 20 -18.89 -4.74 -3.55
N SER A 21 -18.24 -5.87 -3.83
CA SER A 21 -17.54 -6.12 -5.11
C SER A 21 -18.25 -7.19 -5.97
N GLY A 22 -19.49 -7.55 -5.62
CA GLY A 22 -20.21 -8.70 -6.17
C GLY A 22 -21.48 -8.39 -6.97
N GLN A 23 -22.09 -9.44 -7.53
CA GLN A 23 -23.49 -9.47 -7.92
C GLN A 23 -24.33 -10.03 -6.77
N VAL A 24 -25.48 -9.41 -6.49
CA VAL A 24 -26.39 -9.82 -5.41
C VAL A 24 -26.79 -11.29 -5.60
N GLY A 25 -26.52 -12.14 -4.60
CA GLY A 25 -26.75 -13.58 -4.69
C GLY A 25 -26.45 -14.32 -3.38
N LYS A 26 -26.49 -15.67 -3.43
CA LYS A 26 -26.37 -16.57 -2.26
C LYS A 26 -25.05 -16.44 -1.47
N GLU A 27 -24.05 -15.75 -2.02
CA GLU A 27 -22.74 -15.53 -1.38
C GLU A 27 -22.51 -14.06 -0.99
N PHE A 28 -23.57 -13.34 -0.61
CA PHE A 28 -23.50 -11.91 -0.27
C PHE A 28 -22.37 -11.59 0.73
N LEU A 29 -22.34 -12.26 1.89
CA LEU A 29 -21.35 -12.00 2.94
C LEU A 29 -19.90 -12.24 2.50
N LYS A 30 -19.66 -13.17 1.55
CA LYS A 30 -18.31 -13.44 1.05
C LYS A 30 -17.77 -12.33 0.15
N ARG A 31 -18.64 -11.47 -0.36
CA ARG A 31 -18.35 -10.39 -1.32
C ARG A 31 -18.48 -8.99 -0.69
N VAL A 32 -18.69 -8.94 0.62
CA VAL A 32 -18.68 -7.70 1.40
C VAL A 32 -17.24 -7.35 1.72
N ASN A 33 -16.86 -6.12 1.39
CA ASN A 33 -15.61 -5.52 1.81
C ASN A 33 -15.89 -4.72 3.08
N PHE A 34 -15.25 -5.09 4.17
CA PHE A 34 -15.32 -4.37 5.43
C PHE A 34 -13.91 -4.16 5.95
N ALA A 35 -13.60 -2.95 6.39
CA ALA A 35 -12.42 -2.69 7.20
C ALA A 35 -12.77 -1.69 8.30
N SER A 36 -12.14 -1.86 9.45
CA SER A 36 -12.21 -0.93 10.56
C SER A 36 -10.81 -0.69 11.10
N ALA A 37 -10.47 0.56 11.37
CA ALA A 37 -9.21 0.93 11.98
C ALA A 37 -9.42 1.99 13.04
N TYR A 38 -8.66 1.87 14.13
CA TYR A 38 -8.51 2.89 15.15
C TYR A 38 -7.09 3.42 15.09
N ALA A 39 -6.93 4.75 15.09
CA ALA A 39 -5.62 5.39 15.14
C ALA A 39 -5.57 6.39 16.30
N ASP A 40 -4.42 6.43 16.97
CA ASP A 40 -4.12 7.32 18.09
C ASP A 40 -2.83 8.08 17.78
N LEU A 41 -2.96 9.41 17.73
CA LEU A 41 -1.94 10.38 17.40
C LEU A 41 -1.53 11.23 18.62
N SER A 42 -2.07 10.93 19.80
CA SER A 42 -1.91 11.76 21.02
C SER A 42 -0.46 11.85 21.49
N HIS A 43 0.35 10.86 21.13
CA HIS A 43 1.76 10.74 21.52
C HIS A 43 2.65 10.86 20.30
N ARG A 44 3.95 11.13 20.51
CA ARG A 44 4.91 11.20 19.39
C ARG A 44 4.93 9.93 18.54
N LEU A 45 4.80 8.76 19.17
CA LEU A 45 4.59 7.52 18.42
C LEU A 45 3.11 7.41 18.09
N HIS A 46 2.78 7.58 16.82
CA HIS A 46 1.44 7.35 16.33
C HIS A 46 1.27 5.85 16.12
N TYR A 47 0.12 5.30 16.49
CA TYR A 47 -0.18 3.91 16.21
C TYR A 47 -1.60 3.75 15.67
N SER A 48 -1.81 2.70 14.89
CA SER A 48 -3.14 2.27 14.49
C SER A 48 -3.28 0.76 14.53
N LEU A 49 -4.50 0.33 14.83
CA LEU A 49 -4.90 -1.06 14.88
C LEU A 49 -6.11 -1.24 13.97
N GLY A 50 -6.01 -2.18 13.03
CA GLY A 50 -7.03 -2.41 12.03
C GLY A 50 -7.40 -3.88 11.91
N ALA A 51 -8.63 -4.11 11.45
CA ALA A 51 -9.13 -5.42 11.03
C ALA A 51 -9.90 -5.27 9.72
N PHE A 52 -9.81 -6.27 8.86
CA PHE A 52 -10.45 -6.22 7.56
C PHE A 52 -10.89 -7.59 7.04
N HIS A 53 -11.87 -7.56 6.16
CA HIS A 53 -12.28 -8.61 5.24
C HIS A 53 -12.49 -7.95 3.88
N LEU A 54 -11.64 -8.27 2.91
CA LEU A 54 -11.66 -7.72 1.56
C LEU A 54 -11.77 -8.88 0.57
N SER A 55 -12.71 -8.78 -0.35
CA SER A 55 -12.90 -9.69 -1.47
C SER A 55 -12.85 -8.87 -2.74
N ASP A 56 -11.80 -9.05 -3.52
CA ASP A 56 -11.58 -8.30 -4.74
C ASP A 56 -11.51 -9.26 -5.94
N ARG A 57 -12.01 -8.78 -7.07
CA ARG A 57 -11.83 -9.43 -8.38
C ARG A 57 -11.13 -8.42 -9.27
N TYR A 58 -9.95 -8.78 -9.76
CA TYR A 58 -9.14 -7.91 -10.59
C TYR A 58 -8.54 -8.69 -11.77
N TYR A 59 -8.08 -7.94 -12.76
CA TYR A 59 -7.37 -8.48 -13.90
C TYR A 59 -5.87 -8.25 -13.71
N ASP A 60 -5.12 -9.32 -13.63
CA ASP A 60 -3.66 -9.36 -13.63
C ASP A 60 -3.16 -9.55 -15.07
N LEU A 61 -2.10 -8.85 -15.46
CA LEU A 61 -1.61 -8.89 -16.84
C LEU A 61 -0.95 -10.23 -17.21
N ASP A 62 -0.52 -11.01 -16.22
CA ASP A 62 0.16 -12.29 -16.41
C ASP A 62 -0.75 -13.46 -16.04
N GLU A 63 -1.61 -13.30 -15.02
CA GLU A 63 -2.52 -14.35 -14.52
C GLU A 63 -3.97 -14.23 -14.99
N GLY A 64 -4.33 -13.14 -15.68
CA GLY A 64 -5.70 -12.90 -16.11
C GLY A 64 -6.63 -12.57 -14.94
N TRP A 65 -7.87 -13.08 -14.96
CA TRP A 65 -8.84 -12.77 -13.92
C TRP A 65 -8.55 -13.53 -12.63
N VAL A 66 -8.27 -12.79 -11.57
CA VAL A 66 -7.99 -13.30 -10.22
C VAL A 66 -9.09 -12.86 -9.26
N MET A 67 -9.52 -13.78 -8.40
CA MET A 67 -10.36 -13.47 -7.25
C MET A 67 -9.54 -13.74 -5.98
N ASP A 68 -9.33 -12.69 -5.18
CA ASP A 68 -8.58 -12.77 -3.93
C ASP A 68 -9.47 -12.31 -2.78
N ARG A 69 -9.62 -13.19 -1.79
CA ARG A 69 -10.33 -12.89 -0.55
C ARG A 69 -9.35 -12.95 0.61
N ARG A 70 -9.20 -11.82 1.28
CA ARG A 70 -8.24 -11.58 2.35
C ARG A 70 -8.98 -11.14 3.60
N TYR A 71 -8.67 -11.73 4.73
CA TYR A 71 -9.14 -11.22 6.01
C TYR A 71 -8.02 -11.32 7.03
N GLY A 72 -7.98 -10.37 7.94
CA GLY A 72 -6.83 -10.22 8.82
C GLY A 72 -6.90 -8.96 9.66
N GLY A 73 -5.78 -8.68 10.29
CA GLY A 73 -5.57 -7.48 11.08
C GLY A 73 -4.19 -6.89 10.86
N GLU A 74 -4.08 -5.60 11.11
CA GLU A 74 -2.87 -4.82 10.93
C GLU A 74 -2.57 -3.96 12.15
N ILE A 75 -1.28 -3.74 12.38
CA ILE A 75 -0.75 -2.80 13.33
C ILE A 75 0.20 -1.89 12.56
N SER A 76 -0.03 -0.59 12.61
CA SER A 76 0.87 0.39 12.00
C SER A 76 1.43 1.31 13.07
N LEU A 77 2.70 1.60 12.97
CA LEU A 77 3.45 2.47 13.89
C LEU A 77 4.16 3.53 13.06
N VAL A 78 3.98 4.79 13.41
CA VAL A 78 4.66 5.91 12.75
C VAL A 78 5.38 6.75 13.80
N TYR A 79 6.70 6.85 13.65
CA TYR A 79 7.54 7.65 14.52
C TYR A 79 8.13 8.85 13.77
N PRO A 80 7.64 10.08 14.02
CA PRO A 80 8.21 11.30 13.46
C PRO A 80 9.58 11.61 14.09
N LEU A 81 10.64 11.45 13.29
CA LEU A 81 11.99 11.84 13.66
C LEU A 81 12.14 13.36 13.69
N SER A 82 11.50 14.05 12.74
CA SER A 82 11.36 15.51 12.69
C SER A 82 10.11 15.89 11.89
N ARG A 83 9.82 17.19 11.74
CA ARG A 83 8.70 17.69 10.92
C ARG A 83 8.71 17.14 9.48
N PHE A 84 9.88 16.82 8.95
CA PHE A 84 10.08 16.42 7.55
C PHE A 84 10.46 14.95 7.39
N ARG A 85 10.66 14.20 8.48
CA ARG A 85 11.18 12.82 8.43
C ARG A 85 10.43 11.93 9.38
N ARG A 86 10.05 10.74 8.91
CA ARG A 86 9.41 9.72 9.74
C ARG A 86 9.85 8.31 9.35
N VAL A 87 9.82 7.43 10.34
CA VAL A 87 9.95 5.99 10.16
C VAL A 87 8.56 5.39 10.34
N GLU A 88 8.21 4.46 9.48
CA GLU A 88 6.95 3.73 9.48
C GLU A 88 7.27 2.25 9.68
N ALA A 89 6.44 1.56 10.44
CA ALA A 89 6.53 0.12 10.61
C ALA A 89 5.12 -0.46 10.60
N ASP A 90 4.90 -1.48 9.77
CA ASP A 90 3.61 -2.14 9.64
C ASP A 90 3.77 -3.63 9.87
N LEU A 91 2.86 -4.19 10.66
CA LEU A 91 2.74 -5.62 10.86
C LEU A 91 1.34 -6.05 10.45
N LEU A 92 1.27 -6.98 9.52
CA LEU A 92 0.02 -7.42 8.91
C LEU A 92 -0.08 -8.95 8.98
N LEU A 93 -1.11 -9.44 9.66
CA LEU A 93 -1.45 -10.86 9.66
C LEU A 93 -2.71 -11.04 8.83
N ARG A 94 -2.60 -11.78 7.73
CA ARG A 94 -3.73 -12.02 6.82
C ARG A 94 -3.82 -13.46 6.38
N ARG A 95 -5.05 -13.96 6.25
CA ARG A 95 -5.33 -15.19 5.51
C ARG A 95 -5.87 -14.82 4.14
N SER A 96 -5.22 -15.30 3.09
CA SER A 96 -5.58 -15.07 1.69
C SER A 96 -6.11 -16.36 1.07
N HIS A 97 -7.18 -16.20 0.28
CA HIS A 97 -7.84 -17.23 -0.52
C HIS A 97 -7.84 -16.73 -1.96
N ARG A 98 -6.88 -17.18 -2.76
CA ARG A 98 -6.70 -16.76 -4.15
C ARG A 98 -7.21 -17.84 -5.10
N ARG A 99 -7.97 -17.44 -6.12
CA ARG A 99 -8.49 -18.31 -7.17
C ARG A 99 -8.28 -17.68 -8.54
N TRP A 100 -7.85 -18.48 -9.51
CA TRP A 100 -7.70 -18.09 -10.90
C TRP A 100 -8.91 -18.52 -11.71
N LEU A 101 -9.40 -17.66 -12.60
CA LEU A 101 -10.57 -17.97 -13.41
C LEU A 101 -10.19 -19.02 -14.48
N GLY A 102 -10.61 -20.28 -14.29
CA GLY A 102 -10.32 -21.39 -15.20
C GLY A 102 -9.46 -22.50 -14.60
N GLU A 103 -8.94 -22.33 -13.39
CA GLU A 103 -8.29 -23.39 -12.61
C GLU A 103 -9.25 -23.98 -11.56
N GLU A 104 -9.18 -25.29 -11.35
CA GLU A 104 -10.03 -25.98 -10.36
C GLU A 104 -9.51 -25.81 -8.92
N GLU A 105 -8.20 -25.60 -8.75
CA GLU A 105 -7.56 -25.46 -7.45
C GLU A 105 -7.36 -23.98 -7.09
N GLY A 106 -7.80 -23.62 -5.87
CA GLY A 106 -7.50 -22.33 -5.26
C GLY A 106 -6.37 -22.46 -4.25
N ARG A 107 -5.65 -21.37 -4.01
CA ARG A 107 -4.59 -21.32 -3.01
C ARG A 107 -5.09 -20.63 -1.74
N GLU A 108 -4.90 -21.29 -0.61
CA GLU A 108 -5.08 -20.70 0.71
C GLU A 108 -3.72 -20.53 1.40
N ALA A 109 -3.52 -19.40 2.07
CA ALA A 109 -2.34 -19.21 2.91
C ALA A 109 -2.57 -18.24 4.06
N LEU A 110 -1.82 -18.47 5.13
CA LEU A 110 -1.67 -17.52 6.22
C LEU A 110 -0.35 -16.78 6.03
N LEU A 111 -0.40 -15.45 6.00
CA LEU A 111 0.75 -14.60 5.72
C LEU A 111 0.95 -13.62 6.85
N LEU A 112 2.17 -13.59 7.39
CA LEU A 112 2.64 -12.55 8.28
C LEU A 112 3.61 -11.65 7.51
N SER A 113 3.21 -10.41 7.29
CA SER A 113 4.00 -9.40 6.58
C SER A 113 4.48 -8.34 7.56
N GLY A 114 5.77 -8.05 7.53
CA GLY A 114 6.38 -6.91 8.20
C GLY A 114 6.91 -5.91 7.18
N PHE A 115 6.65 -4.63 7.38
CA PHE A 115 7.17 -3.55 6.55
C PHE A 115 7.88 -2.51 7.39
N LEU A 116 8.94 -1.92 6.83
CA LEU A 116 9.67 -0.80 7.37
C LEU A 116 9.79 0.28 6.31
N GLY A 117 9.29 1.46 6.63
CA GLY A 117 9.30 2.64 5.77
C GLY A 117 10.18 3.75 6.33
N TYR A 118 10.81 4.50 5.44
CA TYR A 118 11.42 5.79 5.75
C TYR A 118 10.94 6.82 4.74
N VAL A 119 10.39 7.92 5.26
CA VAL A 119 9.88 9.01 4.44
C VAL A 119 10.55 10.31 4.83
N LEU A 120 11.03 11.05 3.82
CA LEU A 120 11.49 12.43 3.94
C LEU A 120 10.71 13.29 2.97
N ASP A 121 10.14 14.40 3.44
CA ASP A 121 9.47 15.38 2.59
C ASP A 121 9.82 16.80 3.02
N THR A 122 10.59 17.50 2.19
CA THR A 122 10.90 18.93 2.32
C THR A 122 10.37 19.74 1.15
N SER A 123 9.39 19.20 0.41
CA SER A 123 8.90 19.84 -0.81
C SER A 123 8.20 21.15 -0.53
N LEU A 124 8.63 22.20 -1.22
CA LEU A 124 7.96 23.49 -1.25
C LEU A 124 6.93 23.46 -2.38
N TRP A 125 5.65 23.54 -2.03
CA TRP A 125 4.56 23.55 -2.99
C TRP A 125 4.30 24.96 -3.52
N GLY A 126 4.28 25.09 -4.85
CA GLY A 126 3.67 26.21 -5.55
C GLY A 126 2.22 25.90 -5.96
N PRO A 127 1.59 26.77 -6.76
CA PRO A 127 0.18 26.63 -7.13
C PRO A 127 -0.17 25.35 -7.91
N VAL A 128 0.79 24.79 -8.66
CA VAL A 128 0.56 23.63 -9.55
C VAL A 128 1.39 22.40 -9.18
N GLY A 129 2.22 22.49 -8.14
CA GLY A 129 3.08 21.39 -7.71
C GLY A 129 4.35 21.83 -6.99
N PRO A 130 5.22 20.88 -6.60
CA PRO A 130 6.49 21.17 -5.95
C PRO A 130 7.42 21.99 -6.85
N ILE A 131 7.96 23.08 -6.31
CA ILE A 131 8.89 23.98 -7.01
C ILE A 131 10.33 23.85 -6.50
N ASP A 132 10.51 23.34 -5.27
CA ASP A 132 11.80 23.16 -4.62
C ASP A 132 11.73 22.03 -3.57
N GLY A 133 12.88 21.52 -3.13
CA GLY A 133 12.99 20.54 -2.06
C GLY A 133 13.14 19.09 -2.53
N ARG A 134 12.98 18.16 -1.59
CA ARG A 134 13.25 16.73 -1.78
C ARG A 134 12.11 15.89 -1.22
N ARG A 135 11.79 14.78 -1.88
CA ARG A 135 10.83 13.79 -1.40
C ARG A 135 11.44 12.41 -1.58
N TYR A 136 11.71 11.71 -0.49
CA TYR A 136 12.27 10.37 -0.51
C TYR A 136 11.31 9.42 0.20
N SER A 137 11.09 8.26 -0.41
CA SER A 137 10.32 7.17 0.15
C SER A 137 11.10 5.87 -0.08
N LEU A 138 11.43 5.18 1.00
CA LEU A 138 11.96 3.83 0.98
C LEU A 138 11.00 2.94 1.76
N LEU A 139 10.61 1.82 1.18
CA LEU A 139 9.83 0.78 1.84
C LEU A 139 10.53 -0.55 1.64
N LEU A 140 10.78 -1.26 2.73
CA LEU A 140 11.24 -2.64 2.71
C LEU A 140 10.17 -3.50 3.35
N GLY A 141 9.89 -4.65 2.77
CA GLY A 141 8.88 -5.57 3.26
C GLY A 141 9.36 -7.00 3.19
N TYR A 142 8.89 -7.78 4.15
CA TYR A 142 9.19 -9.20 4.23
C TYR A 142 7.94 -9.93 4.70
N THR A 143 7.55 -10.97 3.96
CA THR A 143 6.37 -11.78 4.25
C THR A 143 6.78 -13.22 4.37
N LEU A 144 6.27 -13.88 5.41
CA LEU A 144 6.47 -15.30 5.67
C LEU A 144 5.12 -16.01 5.80
N ASP A 145 5.11 -17.30 5.49
CA ASP A 145 4.00 -18.19 5.82
C ASP A 145 4.30 -18.85 7.19
N PRO A 146 3.57 -18.50 8.26
CA PRO A 146 3.87 -19.03 9.59
C PRO A 146 3.67 -20.55 9.70
N ILE A 147 2.88 -21.16 8.80
CA ILE A 147 2.58 -22.60 8.83
C ILE A 147 3.72 -23.37 8.16
N SER A 148 4.16 -22.93 6.98
CA SER A 148 5.27 -23.59 6.27
C SER A 148 6.65 -23.12 6.74
N GLN A 149 6.72 -22.06 7.56
CA GLN A 149 7.93 -21.38 8.03
C GLN A 149 8.85 -20.86 6.92
N ASP A 150 8.35 -20.77 5.69
CA ASP A 150 9.14 -20.30 4.56
C ASP A 150 8.93 -18.81 4.30
N THR A 151 9.97 -18.20 3.74
CA THR A 151 9.85 -16.87 3.13
C THR A 151 8.81 -16.94 2.01
N TYR A 152 7.81 -16.08 2.08
CA TYR A 152 6.80 -15.97 1.05
C TYR A 152 7.24 -14.99 -0.04
N TYR A 153 7.55 -13.75 0.33
CA TYR A 153 8.24 -12.79 -0.53
C TYR A 153 8.96 -11.70 0.27
N ALA A 154 9.99 -11.13 -0.33
CA ALA A 154 10.61 -9.89 0.05
C ALA A 154 10.33 -8.81 -1.01
N ILE A 155 10.27 -7.55 -0.58
CA ILE A 155 9.98 -6.41 -1.44
C ILE A 155 10.78 -5.19 -1.00
N GLY A 156 11.25 -4.41 -1.98
CA GLY A 156 11.90 -3.13 -1.77
C GLY A 156 11.38 -2.11 -2.78
N LEU A 157 10.93 -0.95 -2.29
CA LEU A 157 10.44 0.17 -3.10
C LEU A 157 11.20 1.43 -2.78
N LEU A 158 11.58 2.16 -3.83
CA LEU A 158 12.32 3.40 -3.75
C LEU A 158 11.68 4.45 -4.67
N ASP A 159 11.31 5.60 -4.12
CA ASP A 159 10.91 6.79 -4.88
C ASP A 159 11.72 7.99 -4.37
N LEU A 160 12.62 8.50 -5.21
CA LEU A 160 13.43 9.67 -4.91
C LEU A 160 13.06 10.79 -5.86
N ARG A 161 12.65 11.94 -5.32
CA ARG A 161 12.32 13.14 -6.08
C ARG A 161 13.11 14.33 -5.59
N HIS A 162 13.64 15.10 -6.52
CA HIS A 162 14.28 16.37 -6.23
C HIS A 162 13.75 17.45 -7.15
N TYR A 163 13.33 18.54 -6.55
CA TYR A 163 12.85 19.74 -7.22
C TYR A 163 13.86 20.84 -6.94
N ILE A 164 14.29 21.54 -7.99
CA ILE A 164 15.27 22.60 -7.92
C ILE A 164 14.65 23.83 -8.54
N ARG A 165 14.47 24.88 -7.73
CA ARG A 165 13.98 26.16 -8.23
C ARG A 165 15.11 26.90 -8.92
N ILE A 166 15.04 27.03 -10.24
CA ILE A 166 16.03 27.76 -11.04
C ILE A 166 15.71 29.26 -11.04
N SER A 167 14.43 29.63 -11.14
CA SER A 167 13.99 31.03 -11.15
C SER A 167 12.63 31.19 -10.50
N ARG A 168 12.05 32.40 -10.56
CA ARG A 168 10.68 32.64 -10.06
C ARG A 168 9.61 31.84 -10.80
N ARG A 169 9.86 31.45 -12.05
CA ARG A 169 8.89 30.79 -12.95
C ARG A 169 9.37 29.45 -13.51
N VAL A 170 10.60 29.04 -13.22
CA VAL A 170 11.20 27.82 -13.76
C VAL A 170 11.72 26.96 -12.62
N SER A 171 11.32 25.68 -12.63
CA SER A 171 11.80 24.64 -11.73
C SER A 171 12.19 23.42 -12.54
N PHE A 172 13.28 22.78 -12.14
CA PHE A 172 13.70 21.49 -12.67
C PHE A 172 13.26 20.38 -11.71
N ALA A 173 12.73 19.28 -12.25
CA ALA A 173 12.24 18.16 -11.45
C ALA A 173 12.89 16.86 -11.93
N LEU A 174 13.45 16.11 -10.99
CA LEU A 174 14.01 14.79 -11.21
C LEU A 174 13.27 13.77 -10.34
N ARG A 175 12.96 12.61 -10.91
CA ARG A 175 12.40 11.46 -10.19
C ARG A 175 13.14 10.19 -10.59
N LEU A 176 13.56 9.42 -9.58
CA LEU A 176 14.09 8.07 -9.72
C LEU A 176 13.14 7.10 -9.03
N LEU A 177 12.81 6.02 -9.72
CA LEU A 177 11.98 4.93 -9.19
C LEU A 177 12.78 3.64 -9.21
N GLY A 178 12.69 2.88 -8.12
CA GLY A 178 13.24 1.54 -8.00
C GLY A 178 12.24 0.61 -7.34
N ALA A 179 12.14 -0.61 -7.84
CA ALA A 179 11.33 -1.66 -7.25
C ALA A 179 12.07 -2.99 -7.39
N TRP A 180 11.97 -3.81 -6.36
CA TRP A 180 12.52 -5.16 -6.31
C TRP A 180 11.55 -6.04 -5.54
N SER A 181 11.29 -7.25 -6.03
CA SER A 181 10.56 -8.26 -5.29
C SER A 181 11.03 -9.65 -5.68
N GLU A 182 11.16 -10.52 -4.68
CA GLU A 182 11.63 -11.90 -4.83
C GLU A 182 10.85 -12.80 -3.87
N GLY A 183 10.59 -14.06 -4.26
CA GLY A 183 9.90 -15.02 -3.41
C GLY A 183 9.11 -16.06 -4.19
N LYS A 184 8.30 -16.85 -3.46
CA LYS A 184 7.39 -17.84 -4.04
C LYS A 184 6.32 -17.18 -4.91
N GLU A 185 5.84 -16.02 -4.49
CA GLU A 185 4.88 -15.21 -5.23
C GLU A 185 5.27 -13.73 -5.05
N PRO A 186 6.25 -13.25 -5.82
CA PRO A 186 6.73 -11.89 -5.71
C PRO A 186 5.64 -10.91 -6.16
N TRP A 187 5.67 -9.71 -5.58
CA TRP A 187 4.81 -8.64 -6.04
C TRP A 187 5.26 -8.17 -7.41
N ARG A 188 4.36 -8.18 -8.40
CA ARG A 188 4.67 -7.74 -9.76
C ARG A 188 4.55 -6.22 -9.88
N PHE A 189 5.50 -5.61 -10.57
CA PHE A 189 5.51 -4.17 -10.82
C PHE A 189 5.32 -3.89 -12.30
N TYR A 190 4.43 -2.96 -12.60
CA TYR A 190 4.17 -2.55 -13.97
C TYR A 190 4.60 -1.09 -14.14
N MET A 191 5.43 -0.82 -15.15
CA MET A 191 5.78 0.55 -15.55
C MET A 191 5.26 0.87 -16.95
N GLY A 192 5.09 2.18 -17.20
CA GLY A 192 4.43 2.74 -18.36
C GLY A 192 3.20 3.57 -17.99
N GLY A 193 2.75 4.43 -18.90
CA GLY A 193 1.63 5.34 -18.71
C GLY A 193 2.01 6.67 -18.05
N SER A 194 1.02 7.40 -17.55
CA SER A 194 1.19 8.77 -17.05
C SER A 194 1.98 8.88 -15.74
N TRP A 195 1.96 7.82 -14.92
CA TRP A 195 2.39 7.87 -13.51
C TRP A 195 3.82 7.38 -13.26
N THR A 196 4.34 6.51 -14.12
CA THR A 196 5.68 5.92 -14.00
C THR A 196 6.55 6.36 -15.16
N PHE A 197 6.26 5.88 -16.38
CA PHE A 197 7.07 6.17 -17.56
C PHE A 197 6.22 6.57 -18.76
N ARG A 198 6.16 7.89 -19.00
CA ARG A 198 5.41 8.49 -20.10
C ARG A 198 6.05 8.18 -21.45
N GLY A 199 5.22 8.05 -22.48
CA GLY A 199 5.64 7.66 -23.83
C GLY A 199 5.50 6.16 -24.11
N TYR A 200 5.24 5.34 -23.09
CA TYR A 200 4.98 3.91 -23.22
C TYR A 200 3.58 3.59 -22.66
N PRO A 201 2.83 2.65 -23.27
CA PRO A 201 1.59 2.12 -22.70
C PRO A 201 1.80 1.56 -21.28
N TRP A 202 0.72 1.50 -20.51
CA TRP A 202 0.79 0.90 -19.18
C TRP A 202 1.07 -0.61 -19.27
N GLY A 203 1.98 -1.12 -18.43
CA GLY A 203 2.34 -2.55 -18.39
C GLY A 203 3.34 -2.98 -19.46
N THR A 204 3.97 -2.03 -20.17
CA THR A 204 5.04 -2.33 -21.13
C THR A 204 6.29 -2.90 -20.46
N PHE A 205 6.65 -2.41 -19.28
CA PHE A 205 7.74 -2.96 -18.49
C PHE A 205 7.16 -3.72 -17.29
N ARG A 206 7.65 -4.93 -17.08
CA ARG A 206 7.21 -5.89 -16.05
C ARG A 206 8.44 -6.39 -15.30
#